data_AF-A0A7L5YWH3-F1
#
_entry.id   AF-A0A7L5YWH3-F1
#
_cell.length_a   1.000
_cell.length_b   1.000
_cell.length_c   1.000
_cell.angle_alpha   90.00
_cell.angle_beta   90.00
_cell.angle_gamma   90.00
#
_symmetry.space_group_name_H-M   'P 1'
#
loop_
_entity.id
_entity.type
_entity.pdbx_description
1 polymer ?
#
loop_
_entity_poly.entity_id
_entity_poly.type
_entity_poly.pdbx_seq_one_letter_code
_entity_poly.pdbx_strand_id
1 'polypeptide(L)' 'MPEYTRLQGQYLAFIYYYTKVNGYPPAESDMQRYFRVSPPAVHDMIIRLEENGLIRRTPRQARSIEVLLPVQQIPALE' A
#
# COMPACT_ATOMS: atom_id res chain seq x y z
N MET A 1 -3.78 12.59 13.73
CA MET A 1 -3.09 12.11 12.52
C MET A 1 -3.33 10.61 12.44
N PRO A 2 -3.42 9.99 11.25
CA PRO A 2 -3.55 8.54 11.18
C PRO A 2 -2.37 7.89 11.90
N GLU A 3 -2.65 6.95 12.80
CA GLU A 3 -1.58 6.22 13.48
C GLU A 3 -1.14 5.05 12.59
N TYR A 4 0.02 5.20 11.97
CA TYR A 4 0.69 4.14 11.24
C TYR A 4 2.18 4.12 11.56
N THR A 5 2.78 2.94 11.47
CA THR A 5 4.23 2.78 11.62
C THR A 5 4.98 3.34 10.42
N ARG A 6 6.28 3.63 10.56
CA ARG A 6 7.12 4.09 9.45
C ARG A 6 7.02 3.17 8.22
N LEU A 7 7.04 1.85 8.43
CA LEU A 7 6.95 0.87 7.34
C LEU A 7 5.57 0.89 6.65
N GLN A 8 4.48 0.98 7.41
CA GLN A 8 3.13 1.13 6.84
C GLN A 8 3.04 2.41 6.00
N GLY A 9 3.61 3.51 6.49
CA GLY A 9 3.72 4.76 5.75
C GLY A 9 4.42 4.59 4.39
N GLN A 10 5.52 3.84 4.35
CA GLN A 10 6.23 3.55 3.09
C GLN A 10 5.39 2.72 2.11
N TYR A 11 4.62 1.75 2.59
CA TYR A 11 3.68 1.01 1.73
C TYR A 11 2.58 1.92 1.17
N LEU A 12 2.01 2.80 2.00
CA LEU A 12 0.99 3.76 1.58
C LEU A 12 1.55 4.71 0.50
N ALA A 13 2.75 5.24 0.72
CA ALA A 13 3.45 6.07 -0.25
C ALA A 13 3.69 5.32 -1.56
N PHE A 14 4.19 4.08 -1.48
CA PHE A 14 4.45 3.25 -2.65
C PHE A 14 3.18 3.01 -3.46
N ILE A 15 2.08 2.61 -2.82
CA ILE A 15 0.79 2.37 -3.49
C ILE A 15 0.30 3.64 -4.17
N TYR A 16 0.34 4.78 -3.46
CA TYR A 16 -0.12 6.06 -4.01
C TYR A 16 0.69 6.50 -5.23
N TYR A 17 2.02 6.53 -5.12
CA TYR A 17 2.87 7.00 -6.22
C TYR A 17 2.90 6.02 -7.39
N TYR A 18 2.87 4.71 -7.12
CA TYR A 18 2.74 3.70 -8.17
C TYR A 18 1.45 3.93 -8.97
N THR A 19 0.33 4.13 -8.28
CA THR A 19 -0.96 4.39 -8.94
C THR A 19 -0.93 5.69 -9.74
N LYS A 20 -0.34 6.75 -9.16
CA LYS A 20 -0.21 8.06 -9.81
C LYS A 20 0.61 8.01 -11.10
N VAL A 21 1.68 7.20 -11.13
CA VAL A 21 2.58 7.10 -12.29
C VAL A 21 2.07 6.10 -13.33
N ASN A 22 1.53 4.96 -12.90
CA ASN A 22 1.17 3.85 -13.81
C ASN A 22 -0.31 3.87 -14.23
N GLY A 23 -1.17 4.65 -13.55
CA GLY A 23 -2.61 4.71 -13.81
C GLY A 23 -3.42 3.52 -13.25
N TYR A 24 -2.77 2.59 -12.55
CA TYR A 24 -3.39 1.46 -11.86
C TYR A 24 -2.58 1.12 -10.59
N PRO A 25 -3.21 0.56 -9.53
CA PRO A 25 -2.51 0.25 -8.29
C PRO A 25 -1.60 -0.99 -8.41
N PRO A 26 -0.55 -1.08 -7.59
CA PRO A 26 0.41 -2.18 -7.66
C PRO A 26 -0.23 -3.52 -7.32
N ALA A 27 0.30 -4.59 -7.89
CA ALA A 27 0.07 -5.96 -7.42
C ALA A 27 0.97 -6.26 -6.21
N GLU A 28 0.68 -7.34 -5.47
CA GLU A 28 1.55 -7.80 -4.38
C GLU A 28 2.97 -8.09 -4.87
N SER A 29 3.13 -8.60 -6.09
CA SER A 29 4.44 -8.88 -6.69
C SER A 29 5.25 -7.61 -6.98
N ASP A 30 4.61 -6.47 -7.26
CA ASP A 30 5.30 -5.19 -7.42
C ASP A 30 5.89 -4.73 -6.08
N MET A 31 5.11 -4.86 -5.00
CA MET A 31 5.55 -4.56 -3.63
C MET A 31 6.66 -5.51 -3.18
N GLN A 32 6.56 -6.81 -3.47
CA GLN A 32 7.63 -7.77 -3.16
C GLN A 32 8.95 -7.38 -3.81
N ARG A 33 8.92 -6.99 -5.09
CA ARG A 33 10.12 -6.55 -5.83
C ARG A 33 10.71 -5.26 -5.27
N TYR A 34 9.86 -4.29 -4.94
CA TYR A 34 10.31 -3.00 -4.40
C TYR A 34 10.89 -3.14 -3.00
N PHE A 35 10.15 -3.76 -2.07
CA PHE A 35 10.55 -3.89 -0.66
C PHE A 35 11.50 -5.06 -0.41
N ARG A 36 11.74 -5.93 -1.40
CA ARG A 36 12.59 -7.13 -1.31
C ARG A 36 12.20 -8.05 -0.15
N VAL A 37 10.89 -8.26 0.00
CA VAL A 37 10.31 -9.12 1.04
C VAL A 37 9.58 -10.31 0.42
N SER A 38 9.28 -11.31 1.23
CA SER A 38 8.54 -12.50 0.79
C SER A 38 7.07 -12.19 0.45
N PRO A 39 6.42 -13.02 -0.38
CA PRO A 39 4.99 -12.88 -0.66
C PRO A 39 4.10 -12.84 0.60
N PRO A 40 4.29 -13.72 1.61
CA PRO A 40 3.50 -13.66 2.84
C PRO A 40 3.68 -12.34 3.59
N ALA A 41 4.89 -11.77 3.62
CA ALA A 41 5.13 -10.50 4.33
C ALA A 41 4.38 -9.32 3.69
N VAL A 42 4.28 -9.28 2.35
CA VAL A 42 3.46 -8.28 1.66
C VAL A 42 1.98 -8.50 1.95
N HIS A 43 1.52 -9.75 1.89
CA HIS A 43 0.13 -10.09 2.15
C HIS A 43 -0.30 -9.66 3.56
N ASP A 44 0.50 -10.00 4.58
CA ASP A 44 0.26 -9.62 5.97
C ASP A 44 0.26 -8.09 6.16
N MET A 45 1.14 -7.37 5.45
CA MET A 45 1.14 -5.90 5.46
C MET A 45 -0.15 -5.34 4.87
N ILE A 46 -0.63 -5.86 3.75
CA ILE A 46 -1.89 -5.42 3.13
C ILE A 46 -3.07 -5.65 4.08
N ILE A 47 -3.14 -6.82 4.72
CA ILE A 47 -4.18 -7.11 5.73
C ILE A 47 -4.14 -6.07 6.84
N ARG A 48 -2.97 -5.81 7.44
CA ARG A 48 -2.83 -4.82 8.52
C ARG A 48 -3.22 -3.40 8.10
N LEU A 49 -2.88 -2.99 6.87
CA LEU A 49 -3.26 -1.68 6.35
C LEU A 49 -4.78 -1.57 6.14
N GLU A 50 -5.42 -2.65 5.70
CA GLU A 50 -6.88 -2.74 5.52
C GLU A 50 -7.61 -2.73 6.86
N GLU A 51 -7.15 -3.53 7.84
CA GLU A 51 -7.69 -3.57 9.21
C GLU A 51 -7.57 -2.21 9.92
N ASN A 52 -6.48 -1.48 9.67
CA ASN A 52 -6.28 -0.14 10.20
C ASN A 52 -7.07 0.95 9.44
N GLY A 53 -7.84 0.59 8.41
CA GLY A 53 -8.63 1.53 7.60
C GLY A 53 -7.78 2.50 6.77
N LEU A 54 -6.52 2.16 6.49
CA LEU A 54 -5.58 3.00 5.74
C LEU A 54 -5.69 2.75 4.22
N ILE A 55 -6.12 1.55 3.84
CA ILE A 55 -6.43 1.16 2.46
C ILE A 55 -7.77 0.44 2.39
N ARG A 56 -8.29 0.29 1.17
CA ARG A 56 -9.34 -0.69 0.85
C ARG A 56 -8.93 -1.56 -0.34
N ARG A 57 -9.49 -2.76 -0.45
CA ARG A 57 -9.38 -3.61 -1.65
C ARG A 57 -10.65 -4.41 -1.89
N THR A 58 -10.81 -4.89 -3.12
CA THR A 58 -11.86 -5.86 -3.47
C THR A 58 -11.26 -7.27 -3.43
N PRO A 59 -11.81 -8.19 -2.61
CA PRO A 59 -11.35 -9.58 -2.58
C PRO A 59 -11.41 -10.23 -3.95
N ARG A 60 -10.36 -10.98 -4.31
CA ARG A 60 -10.22 -11.69 -5.61
C ARG A 60 -10.17 -10.78 -6.85
N GLN A 61 -10.04 -9.47 -6.69
CA GLN A 61 -9.81 -8.55 -7.79
C GLN A 61 -8.32 -8.16 -7.83
N ALA A 62 -7.67 -8.42 -8.95
CA ALA A 62 -6.31 -7.94 -9.15
C ALA A 62 -6.31 -6.41 -9.21
N ARG A 63 -5.27 -5.78 -8.64
CA ARG A 63 -5.04 -4.33 -8.73
C ARG A 63 -6.26 -3.50 -8.30
N SER A 64 -6.82 -3.81 -7.13
CA SER A 64 -7.96 -3.08 -6.55
C SER A 64 -7.59 -2.30 -5.29
N ILE A 65 -6.31 -2.20 -4.93
CA ILE A 65 -5.88 -1.55 -3.69
C ILE A 65 -5.97 -0.04 -3.86
N GLU A 66 -6.61 0.63 -2.91
CA GLU A 66 -6.74 2.09 -2.89
C GLU A 66 -6.36 2.64 -1.52
N VAL A 67 -5.57 3.72 -1.50
CA VAL A 67 -5.22 4.43 -0.27
C VAL A 67 -6.37 5.36 0.13
N LEU A 68 -6.79 5.27 1.39
CA LEU A 68 -7.92 6.05 1.93
C LEU A 68 -7.48 7.37 2.59
N LEU A 69 -6.17 7.58 2.73
CA LEU A 69 -5.62 8.80 3.32
C LEU A 69 -5.58 9.94 2.30
N PRO A 70 -5.85 11.19 2.73
CA PRO A 70 -5.56 12.37 1.92
C PRO A 70 -4.06 12.50 1.68
N VAL A 71 -3.65 13.05 0.53
CA VAL A 71 -2.24 13.09 0.12
C VAL A 71 -1.32 13.78 1.14
N GLN A 72 -1.84 14.75 1.91
CA GLN A 72 -1.09 15.47 2.94
C GLN A 72 -0.71 14.59 4.13
N GLN A 73 -1.36 13.43 4.28
CA GLN A 73 -1.11 12.44 5.32
C GLN A 73 -0.33 11.23 4.81
N ILE A 74 0.05 11.22 3.53
CA ILE A 74 0.90 10.16 2.96
C ILE A 74 2.35 10.66 3.09
N PRO A 75 3.27 9.89 3.69
CA PRO A 75 4.66 10.31 3.79
C PRO A 75 5.33 10.34 2.41
N ALA A 76 6.47 11.01 2.31
CA ALA A 76 7.32 10.87 1.14
C ALA A 76 7.81 9.41 1.01
N LEU A 77 7.89 8.92 -0.22
CA LEU A 77 8.53 7.64 -0.51
C LEU A 77 10.05 7.85 -0.35
N GLU A 78 10.68 7.12 0.58
CA GLU A 78 12.13 7.16 0.85
C GLU A 78 12.87 6.02 0.14
#